data_AF-A0A1E9ZMI7-F1
#
_entry.id   AF-A0A1E9ZMI7-F1
#
_cell.length_a   1.000
_cell.length_b   1.000
_cell.length_c   1.000
_cell.angle_alpha   90.00
_cell.angle_beta   90.00
_cell.angle_gamma   90.00
#
_symmetry.space_group_name_H-M   'P 1'
#
loop_
_entity.id
_entity.type
_entity.pdbx_description
1 polymer ?
#
loop_
_entity_poly.entity_id
_entity_poly.type
_entity_poly.pdbx_seq_one_letter_code
_entity_poly.pdbx_strand_id
1 'polypeptide(L)'
;MSNPIDLFLATDSYNMLALGTRADGSSSSMHIASCECSALQKFVEEGHTFQDWVKEEFIKSPHKYLNDLRDSILYRYGTERHVHDWLNDRGFYLPVLRHDENRHLRFLKGSGVPFLSNTSRIYLRQVDRLFDLTLLYDWGGNPYVRLERRPVLCRFIAVDDQRNLPYWLIQPWDWNIEGWAKYGIVRSEVFGEPLEPHCLKVPEDGDPEGITHRMTGLRARELEEALDGQSLDGAKHMVLPYLRYVGNGTECGLNLNHPSSVYEGEIRYV
;
A
#
# COMPACT_ATOMS: atom_id res chain seq x y z
N MET A 1 -3.29 1.69 14.80
CA MET A 1 -2.14 0.94 14.28
C MET A 1 -2.32 -0.54 14.61
N SER A 2 -2.18 -1.44 13.64
CA SER A 2 -2.22 -2.89 13.87
C SER A 2 -0.95 -3.35 14.57
N ASN A 3 -1.08 -4.23 15.56
CA ASN A 3 0.09 -4.79 16.25
C ASN A 3 0.81 -5.77 15.34
N PRO A 4 2.15 -5.77 15.28
CA PRO A 4 2.91 -6.78 14.53
C PRO A 4 2.49 -8.20 14.90
N ILE A 5 2.52 -9.10 13.91
CA ILE A 5 2.18 -10.51 14.09
C ILE A 5 3.46 -11.34 13.89
N ASP A 6 3.80 -12.16 14.86
CA ASP A 6 4.89 -13.12 14.73
C ASP A 6 4.36 -14.44 14.15
N LEU A 7 5.01 -14.90 13.09
CA LEU A 7 4.69 -16.09 12.32
C LEU A 7 5.89 -17.02 12.31
N PHE A 8 5.65 -18.32 12.20
CA PHE A 8 6.68 -19.33 12.34
C PHE A 8 6.83 -20.11 11.04
N LEU A 9 8.09 -20.31 10.63
CA LEU A 9 8.41 -21.15 9.49
C LEU A 9 7.96 -22.58 9.78
N ALA A 10 7.20 -23.15 8.85
CA ALA A 10 6.66 -24.49 8.96
C ALA A 10 6.62 -25.17 7.58
N THR A 11 6.30 -26.46 7.58
CA THR A 11 5.83 -27.18 6.39
C THR A 11 4.34 -27.40 6.50
N ASP A 12 3.59 -27.18 5.42
CA ASP A 12 2.18 -27.55 5.38
C ASP A 12 1.97 -29.07 5.14
N SER A 13 0.71 -29.50 5.02
CA SER A 13 0.35 -30.89 4.76
C SER A 13 0.85 -31.45 3.41
N TYR A 14 1.38 -30.59 2.54
CA TYR A 14 1.92 -30.93 1.22
C TYR A 14 3.44 -30.74 1.16
N ASN A 15 4.12 -30.62 2.31
CA ASN A 15 5.56 -30.33 2.41
C ASN A 15 5.96 -29.01 1.71
N MET A 16 5.03 -28.07 1.59
CA MET A 16 5.33 -26.73 1.07
C MET A 16 5.89 -25.85 2.19
N LEU A 17 6.69 -24.85 1.82
CA LEU A 17 7.13 -23.83 2.77
C LEU A 17 5.91 -23.03 3.22
N ALA A 18 5.71 -22.90 4.52
CA ALA A 18 4.53 -22.26 5.09
C ALA A 18 4.86 -21.30 6.24
N LEU A 19 3.92 -20.39 6.51
CA LEU A 19 3.91 -19.55 7.71
C LEU A 19 2.75 -19.96 8.60
N GLY A 20 3.10 -20.55 9.74
CA GLY A 20 2.18 -20.96 10.79
C GLY A 20 2.01 -19.91 11.89
N THR A 21 0.89 -20.01 12.59
CA THR A 21 0.52 -19.13 13.70
C THR A 21 1.09 -19.59 15.05
N ARG A 22 1.74 -20.76 15.10
CA ARG A 22 2.32 -21.37 16.30
C ARG A 22 3.76 -21.83 16.06
N ALA A 23 4.62 -21.61 17.05
CA ALA A 23 6.02 -22.03 17.04
C ALA A 23 6.20 -23.56 17.15
N ASP A 24 5.18 -24.26 17.65
CA ASP A 24 5.23 -25.70 17.90
C ASP A 24 5.18 -26.55 16.61
N GLY A 25 4.97 -25.92 15.44
CA GLY A 25 4.88 -26.61 14.16
C GLY A 25 3.76 -27.67 14.11
N SER A 26 2.80 -27.61 15.04
CA SER A 26 1.75 -28.61 15.13
C SER A 26 0.88 -28.59 13.88
N SER A 27 0.33 -29.74 13.49
CA SER A 27 -0.67 -29.84 12.43
C SER A 27 -1.97 -29.07 12.76
N SER A 28 -2.13 -28.64 14.01
CA SER A 28 -3.20 -27.74 14.47
C SER A 28 -2.88 -26.25 14.30
N SER A 29 -1.64 -25.92 13.93
CA SER A 29 -1.24 -24.57 13.56
C SER A 29 -1.98 -24.17 12.28
N MET A 30 -2.71 -23.06 12.34
CA MET A 30 -3.27 -22.46 11.15
C MET A 30 -2.12 -21.90 10.31
N HIS A 31 -2.09 -22.25 9.01
CA HIS A 31 -1.17 -21.67 8.04
C HIS A 31 -1.83 -20.47 7.36
N ILE A 32 -1.15 -19.33 7.36
CA ILE A 32 -1.64 -18.11 6.67
C ILE A 32 -1.00 -17.91 5.30
N ALA A 33 0.05 -18.67 5.01
CA ALA A 33 0.81 -18.64 3.76
C ALA A 33 1.35 -20.04 3.49
N SER A 34 1.35 -20.45 2.22
CA SER A 34 2.20 -21.54 1.75
C SER A 34 2.65 -21.31 0.29
N CYS A 35 3.87 -21.71 -0.03
CA CYS A 35 4.38 -21.67 -1.39
C CYS A 35 5.20 -22.93 -1.70
N GLU A 36 5.15 -23.37 -2.96
CA GLU A 36 6.01 -24.45 -3.43
C GLU A 36 7.47 -24.02 -3.35
N CYS A 37 8.29 -24.88 -2.74
CA CYS A 37 9.73 -24.63 -2.61
C CYS A 37 10.49 -25.87 -3.07
N SER A 38 10.90 -25.87 -4.34
CA SER A 38 11.65 -26.99 -4.93
C SER A 38 13.00 -27.23 -4.24
N ALA A 39 13.62 -26.18 -3.69
CA ALA A 39 14.84 -26.32 -2.90
C ALA A 39 14.60 -27.09 -1.59
N LEU A 40 13.51 -26.79 -0.88
CA LEU A 40 13.11 -27.53 0.32
C LEU A 40 12.77 -28.99 0.00
N GLN A 41 11.99 -29.24 -1.06
CA GLN A 41 11.60 -30.59 -1.46
C GLN A 41 12.83 -31.47 -1.71
N LYS A 42 13.81 -30.98 -2.50
CA LYS A 42 15.06 -31.71 -2.76
C LYS A 42 15.85 -31.98 -1.47
N PHE A 43 15.93 -30.99 -0.58
CA PHE A 43 16.67 -31.13 0.67
C PHE A 43 16.06 -32.20 1.58
N VAL A 44 14.72 -32.28 1.63
CA VAL A 44 14.00 -33.33 2.36
C VAL A 44 14.13 -34.69 1.67
N GLU A 45 14.12 -34.75 0.33
CA GLU A 45 14.38 -35.97 -0.44
C GLU A 45 15.80 -36.53 -0.20
N GLU A 46 16.76 -35.65 0.06
CA GLU A 46 18.14 -36.01 0.45
C GLU A 46 18.26 -36.50 1.91
N GLY A 47 17.14 -36.52 2.65
CA GLY A 47 17.07 -37.06 4.01
C GLY A 47 17.32 -36.03 5.13
N HIS A 48 17.44 -34.75 4.79
CA HIS A 48 17.61 -33.68 5.77
C HIS A 48 16.28 -33.21 6.36
N THR A 49 16.32 -32.58 7.54
CA THR A 49 15.13 -32.06 8.18
C THR A 49 14.77 -30.65 7.68
N PHE A 50 13.52 -30.23 7.87
CA PHE A 50 13.09 -28.86 7.62
C PHE A 50 13.93 -27.85 8.42
N GLN A 51 14.26 -28.17 9.68
CA GLN A 51 15.06 -27.32 10.55
C GLN A 51 16.48 -27.13 10.01
N ASP A 52 17.07 -28.17 9.41
CA ASP A 52 18.37 -28.08 8.76
C ASP A 52 18.28 -27.20 7.51
N TRP A 53 17.23 -27.38 6.69
CA TRP A 53 17.00 -26.54 5.51
C TRP A 53 16.87 -25.06 5.88
N VAL A 54 16.14 -24.75 6.95
CA VAL A 54 15.99 -23.37 7.41
C VAL A 54 17.36 -22.78 7.79
N LYS A 55 18.17 -23.53 8.53
CA LYS A 55 19.50 -23.07 9.00
C LYS A 55 20.50 -22.93 7.86
N GLU A 56 20.46 -23.83 6.89
CA GLU A 56 21.49 -23.94 5.87
C GLU A 56 21.13 -23.21 4.58
N GLU A 57 19.85 -23.16 4.18
CA GLU A 57 19.44 -22.67 2.86
C GLU A 57 18.55 -21.44 2.94
N PHE A 58 17.49 -21.46 3.77
CA PHE A 58 16.57 -20.33 3.88
C PHE A 58 17.28 -19.04 4.30
N ILE A 59 18.10 -19.11 5.37
CA ILE A 59 18.79 -17.96 5.95
C ILE A 59 19.82 -17.33 5.00
N LYS A 60 20.35 -18.09 4.02
CA LYS A 60 21.29 -17.54 3.02
C LYS A 60 20.61 -16.57 2.05
N SER A 61 19.30 -16.71 1.81
CA SER A 61 18.57 -15.88 0.84
C SER A 61 17.09 -15.72 1.20
N PRO A 62 16.78 -15.15 2.38
CA PRO A 62 15.42 -15.13 2.92
C PRO A 62 14.46 -14.30 2.07
N HIS A 63 14.94 -13.19 1.48
CA HIS A 63 14.11 -12.29 0.67
C HIS A 63 13.39 -12.98 -0.49
N LYS A 64 14.04 -13.98 -1.12
CA LYS A 64 13.43 -14.75 -2.21
C LYS A 64 12.17 -15.47 -1.73
N TYR A 65 12.29 -16.20 -0.63
CA TYR A 65 11.20 -17.01 -0.08
C TYR A 65 10.13 -16.15 0.60
N LEU A 66 10.53 -15.06 1.25
CA LEU A 66 9.60 -14.14 1.90
C LEU A 66 8.69 -13.44 0.88
N ASN A 67 9.18 -13.12 -0.32
CA ASN A 67 8.33 -12.56 -1.38
C ASN A 67 7.24 -13.56 -1.84
N ASP A 68 7.61 -14.82 -2.06
CA ASP A 68 6.63 -15.86 -2.46
C ASP A 68 5.58 -16.10 -1.35
N LEU A 69 6.02 -16.14 -0.09
CA LEU A 69 5.12 -16.27 1.07
C LEU A 69 4.19 -15.06 1.22
N ARG A 70 4.68 -13.87 0.92
CA ARG A 70 3.88 -12.66 0.95
C ARG A 70 2.77 -12.67 -0.09
N ASP A 71 3.06 -13.06 -1.32
CA ASP A 71 2.06 -13.21 -2.38
C ASP A 71 1.02 -14.27 -2.00
N SER A 72 1.45 -15.35 -1.35
CA SER A 72 0.56 -16.37 -0.79
C SER A 72 -0.39 -15.83 0.28
N ILE A 73 0.08 -14.98 1.21
CA ILE A 73 -0.79 -14.32 2.21
C ILE A 73 -1.89 -13.51 1.51
N LEU A 74 -1.53 -12.73 0.49
CA LEU A 74 -2.49 -11.91 -0.25
C LEU A 74 -3.55 -12.77 -0.96
N TYR A 75 -3.12 -13.83 -1.63
CA TYR A 75 -4.02 -14.77 -2.30
C TYR A 75 -4.95 -15.46 -1.30
N ARG A 76 -4.41 -15.99 -0.20
CA ARG A 76 -5.20 -16.68 0.83
C ARG A 76 -6.12 -15.74 1.57
N TYR A 77 -5.73 -14.50 1.85
CA TYR A 77 -6.63 -13.50 2.40
C TYR A 77 -7.84 -13.26 1.48
N GLY A 78 -7.65 -13.23 0.16
CA GLY A 78 -8.73 -13.03 -0.81
C GLY A 78 -9.60 -14.26 -1.10
N THR A 79 -9.13 -15.47 -0.77
CA THR A 79 -9.76 -16.73 -1.18
C THR A 79 -10.19 -17.64 -0.03
N GLU A 80 -9.54 -17.53 1.13
CA GLU A 80 -9.72 -18.40 2.29
C GLU A 80 -10.33 -17.61 3.47
N ARG A 81 -11.61 -17.86 3.76
CA ARG A 81 -12.35 -17.15 4.80
C ARG A 81 -11.68 -17.19 6.18
N HIS A 82 -11.10 -18.31 6.55
CA HIS A 82 -10.45 -18.46 7.85
C HIS A 82 -9.19 -17.57 7.98
N VAL A 83 -8.38 -17.45 6.92
CA VAL A 83 -7.22 -16.53 6.85
C VAL A 83 -7.67 -15.08 6.91
N HIS A 84 -8.69 -14.73 6.13
CA HIS A 84 -9.31 -13.41 6.17
C HIS A 84 -9.77 -13.01 7.58
N ASP A 85 -10.57 -13.86 8.23
CA ASP A 85 -11.14 -13.58 9.54
C ASP A 85 -10.03 -13.48 10.61
N TRP A 86 -9.03 -14.38 10.57
CA TRP A 86 -7.91 -14.37 11.53
C TRP A 86 -7.03 -13.12 11.45
N LEU A 87 -6.76 -12.62 10.23
CA LEU A 87 -5.99 -11.39 10.02
C LEU A 87 -6.80 -10.15 10.46
N ASN A 88 -8.09 -10.11 10.13
CA ASN A 88 -8.97 -9.02 10.52
C ASN A 88 -9.17 -8.91 12.04
N ASP A 89 -9.29 -10.03 12.74
CA ASP A 89 -9.35 -10.08 14.21
C ASP A 89 -8.11 -9.47 14.88
N ARG A 90 -7.00 -9.39 14.15
CA ARG A 90 -5.71 -8.80 14.59
C ARG A 90 -5.46 -7.40 14.04
N GLY A 91 -6.45 -6.81 13.36
CA GLY A 91 -6.36 -5.48 12.76
C GLY A 91 -5.63 -5.42 11.42
N PHE A 92 -5.33 -6.56 10.80
CA PHE A 92 -4.74 -6.64 9.46
C PHE A 92 -5.82 -6.67 8.37
N TYR A 93 -6.57 -5.57 8.27
CA TYR A 93 -7.51 -5.35 7.17
C TYR A 93 -6.77 -5.08 5.87
N LEU A 94 -6.55 -6.09 5.03
CA LEU A 94 -5.96 -5.91 3.71
C LEU A 94 -7.04 -5.42 2.72
N PRO A 95 -6.78 -4.35 1.94
CA PRO A 95 -7.74 -3.86 0.96
C PRO A 95 -8.01 -4.90 -0.12
N VAL A 96 -9.25 -4.97 -0.62
CA VAL A 96 -9.62 -5.77 -1.78
C VAL A 96 -9.26 -4.96 -3.02
N LEU A 97 -7.95 -4.85 -3.30
CA LEU A 97 -7.47 -4.01 -4.38
C LEU A 97 -8.19 -4.37 -5.70
N ARG A 98 -9.00 -3.43 -6.20
CA ARG A 98 -9.70 -3.60 -7.49
C ARG A 98 -8.72 -3.30 -8.61
N HIS A 99 -8.41 -4.31 -9.40
CA HIS A 99 -7.70 -4.16 -10.66
C HIS A 99 -8.75 -3.95 -11.76
N ASP A 100 -8.89 -2.71 -12.25
CA ASP A 100 -9.77 -2.40 -13.38
C ASP A 100 -8.90 -2.09 -14.61
N GLU A 101 -8.87 -3.01 -15.56
CA GLU A 101 -8.13 -2.88 -16.82
C GLU A 101 -8.81 -1.91 -17.80
N ASN A 102 -10.08 -1.56 -17.57
CA ASN A 102 -10.85 -0.75 -18.50
C ASN A 102 -10.60 0.75 -18.29
N ARG A 103 -9.74 1.31 -19.14
CA ARG A 103 -9.42 2.75 -19.15
C ARG A 103 -10.64 3.66 -19.37
N HIS A 104 -11.75 3.14 -19.88
CA HIS A 104 -12.98 3.91 -20.11
C HIS A 104 -13.90 3.94 -18.88
N LEU A 105 -13.66 3.10 -17.87
CA LEU A 105 -14.40 3.08 -16.60
C LEU A 105 -13.77 3.97 -15.51
N ARG A 106 -12.69 4.70 -15.84
CA ARG A 106 -11.98 5.62 -14.93
C ARG A 106 -12.83 6.76 -14.37
N PHE A 107 -14.04 6.95 -14.90
CA PHE A 107 -14.95 8.01 -14.48
C PHE A 107 -16.39 7.47 -14.52
N LEU A 108 -17.02 7.28 -13.36
CA LEU A 108 -18.47 7.08 -13.32
C LEU A 108 -19.12 8.43 -13.61
N LYS A 109 -19.79 8.53 -14.77
CA LYS A 109 -20.43 9.75 -15.22
C LYS A 109 -21.41 10.26 -14.14
N GLY A 110 -21.17 11.47 -13.62
CA GLY A 110 -22.05 12.14 -12.65
C GLY A 110 -21.73 11.89 -11.17
N SER A 111 -20.67 11.16 -10.82
CA SER A 111 -20.24 11.03 -9.40
C SER A 111 -19.64 12.30 -8.83
N GLY A 112 -19.17 13.22 -9.68
CA GLY A 112 -18.37 14.36 -9.26
C GLY A 112 -16.94 14.01 -8.87
N VAL A 113 -16.48 12.77 -9.14
CA VAL A 113 -15.22 12.28 -8.59
C VAL A 113 -14.52 11.30 -9.55
N PRO A 114 -13.22 11.51 -9.88
CA PRO A 114 -12.46 10.54 -10.67
C PRO A 114 -12.25 9.26 -9.88
N PHE A 115 -12.38 8.09 -10.52
CA PHE A 115 -11.89 6.87 -9.91
C PHE A 115 -10.38 6.94 -9.82
N LEU A 116 -9.82 6.59 -8.66
CA LEU A 116 -8.42 6.19 -8.60
C LEU A 116 -8.29 4.85 -9.33
N SER A 117 -8.31 4.89 -10.67
CA SER A 117 -8.00 3.71 -11.47
C SER A 117 -6.54 3.38 -11.22
N ASN A 118 -6.30 2.33 -10.45
CA ASN A 118 -4.97 1.78 -10.30
C ASN A 118 -4.51 1.34 -11.70
N THR A 119 -3.54 2.04 -12.28
CA THR A 119 -2.78 1.43 -13.38
C THR A 119 -2.12 0.16 -12.85
N SER A 120 -1.84 -0.83 -13.70
CA SER A 120 -1.23 -2.09 -13.23
C SER A 120 0.04 -1.86 -12.39
N ARG A 121 0.85 -0.84 -12.69
CA ARG A 121 2.03 -0.46 -11.89
C ARG A 121 1.69 0.15 -10.53
N ILE A 122 0.67 1.02 -10.47
CA ILE A 122 0.20 1.59 -9.20
C ILE A 122 -0.38 0.49 -8.31
N TYR A 123 -1.15 -0.42 -8.90
CA TYR A 123 -1.67 -1.60 -8.23
C TYR A 123 -0.54 -2.43 -7.62
N LEU A 124 0.46 -2.80 -8.42
CA LEU A 124 1.61 -3.60 -7.94
C LEU A 124 2.36 -2.89 -6.81
N ARG A 125 2.59 -1.57 -6.92
CA ARG A 125 3.22 -0.82 -5.83
C ARG A 125 2.40 -0.74 -4.55
N GLN A 126 1.08 -0.72 -4.68
CA GLN A 126 0.19 -0.70 -3.53
C GLN A 126 0.19 -2.06 -2.84
N VAL A 127 0.07 -3.14 -3.61
CA VAL A 127 0.31 -4.51 -3.14
C VAL A 127 1.66 -4.58 -2.42
N ASP A 128 2.69 -3.98 -3.03
CA ASP A 128 4.05 -3.92 -2.50
C ASP A 128 4.22 -3.12 -1.20
N ARG A 129 3.20 -2.38 -0.78
CA ARG A 129 3.25 -1.54 0.42
C ARG A 129 2.16 -1.88 1.43
N LEU A 130 1.44 -2.99 1.27
CA LEU A 130 0.43 -3.40 2.25
C LEU A 130 1.07 -3.86 3.56
N PHE A 131 2.09 -4.70 3.45
CA PHE A 131 2.80 -5.24 4.60
C PHE A 131 4.20 -5.71 4.23
N ASP A 132 5.02 -5.85 5.26
CA ASP A 132 6.34 -6.46 5.23
C ASP A 132 6.34 -7.80 5.95
N LEU A 133 7.21 -8.69 5.46
CA LEU A 133 7.64 -9.88 6.16
C LEU A 133 9.12 -9.73 6.48
N THR A 134 9.43 -9.63 7.77
CA THR A 134 10.80 -9.46 8.27
C THR A 134 11.25 -10.73 8.99
N LEU A 135 12.35 -11.34 8.54
CA LEU A 135 12.98 -12.42 9.29
C LEU A 135 13.67 -11.87 10.54
N LEU A 136 13.27 -12.37 11.70
CA LEU A 136 13.83 -12.05 13.01
C LEU A 136 14.24 -13.33 13.74
N TYR A 137 14.91 -13.17 14.88
CA TYR A 137 15.37 -14.28 15.71
C TYR A 137 14.91 -14.08 17.15
N ASP A 138 14.46 -15.16 17.79
CA ASP A 138 14.16 -15.16 19.21
C ASP A 138 15.46 -15.20 20.05
N TRP A 139 15.33 -15.17 21.38
CA TRP A 139 16.49 -15.21 22.28
C TRP A 139 17.28 -16.52 22.22
N GLY A 140 16.65 -17.60 21.72
CA GLY A 140 17.29 -18.90 21.47
C GLY A 140 17.93 -19.00 20.09
N GLY A 141 17.86 -17.94 19.27
CA GLY A 141 18.36 -17.95 17.89
C GLY A 141 17.44 -18.67 16.90
N ASN A 142 16.18 -18.94 17.27
CA ASN A 142 15.22 -19.54 16.34
C ASN A 142 14.63 -18.46 15.42
N PRO A 143 14.62 -18.69 14.10
CA PRO A 143 14.06 -17.74 13.15
C PRO A 143 12.54 -17.72 13.23
N TYR A 144 11.96 -16.52 13.16
CA TYR A 144 10.54 -16.28 12.97
C TYR A 144 10.34 -15.12 11.99
N VAL A 145 9.15 -15.05 11.39
CA VAL A 145 8.80 -14.00 10.43
C VAL A 145 7.82 -13.05 11.09
N ARG A 146 8.19 -11.78 11.19
CA ARG A 146 7.30 -10.73 11.65
C ARG A 146 6.55 -10.12 10.47
N LEU A 147 5.24 -10.21 10.53
CA LEU A 147 4.30 -9.53 9.65
C LEU A 147 3.97 -8.16 10.22
N GLU A 148 4.34 -7.11 9.50
CA GLU A 148 4.12 -5.71 9.88
C GLU A 148 3.34 -5.00 8.80
N ARG A 149 2.23 -4.37 9.19
CA ARG A 149 1.48 -3.51 8.28
C ARG A 149 2.33 -2.29 7.99
N ARG A 150 2.60 -2.01 6.72
CA ARG A 150 3.22 -0.75 6.34
C ARG A 150 2.18 0.37 6.43
N PRO A 151 2.60 1.61 6.72
CA PRO A 151 1.69 2.76 6.65
C PRO A 151 0.98 2.76 5.31
N VAL A 152 -0.36 2.83 5.37
CA VAL A 152 -1.21 2.86 4.19
C VAL A 152 -0.77 4.04 3.31
N LEU A 153 -0.68 3.82 2.00
CA LEU A 153 -0.42 4.89 1.05
C LEU A 153 -1.64 5.82 1.02
N CYS A 154 -1.63 6.91 1.78
CA CYS A 154 -2.67 7.91 1.65
C CYS A 154 -2.43 8.72 0.36
N ARG A 155 -3.49 8.92 -0.42
CA ARG A 155 -3.47 9.78 -1.61
C ARG A 155 -4.45 10.90 -1.43
N PHE A 156 -4.22 11.98 -2.16
CA PHE A 156 -5.18 13.06 -2.27
C PHE A 156 -5.37 13.49 -3.72
N ILE A 157 -6.60 13.88 -4.03
CA ILE A 157 -6.90 14.68 -5.21
C ILE A 157 -6.81 16.14 -4.83
N ALA A 158 -6.34 16.98 -5.73
CA ALA A 158 -6.17 18.41 -5.52
C ALA A 158 -6.71 19.15 -6.77
N VAL A 159 -7.61 20.11 -6.58
CA VAL A 159 -8.23 20.90 -7.67
C VAL A 159 -7.72 22.33 -7.64
N ASP A 160 -7.15 22.81 -8.74
CA ASP A 160 -6.74 24.20 -8.94
C ASP A 160 -7.91 25.01 -9.52
N ASP A 161 -8.55 25.82 -8.66
CA ASP A 161 -9.64 26.74 -9.03
C ASP A 161 -9.10 28.17 -9.26
N GLN A 162 -9.11 28.60 -10.52
CA GLN A 162 -8.58 29.90 -10.94
C GLN A 162 -9.48 31.11 -10.59
N ARG A 163 -10.72 30.92 -10.12
CA ARG A 163 -11.67 32.02 -9.89
C ARG A 163 -11.74 32.53 -8.45
N ASN A 164 -11.40 31.74 -7.43
CA ASN A 164 -11.55 32.15 -6.02
C ASN A 164 -10.22 32.22 -5.23
N LEU A 165 -9.13 32.67 -5.85
CA LEU A 165 -7.75 32.49 -5.37
C LEU A 165 -7.34 31.00 -5.44
N PRO A 166 -6.05 30.63 -5.53
CA PRO A 166 -5.69 29.22 -5.60
C PRO A 166 -6.03 28.57 -4.26
N TYR A 167 -7.14 27.85 -4.20
CA TYR A 167 -7.45 26.97 -3.09
C TYR A 167 -7.58 25.55 -3.61
N TRP A 168 -7.10 24.61 -2.81
CA TRP A 168 -7.12 23.21 -3.17
C TRP A 168 -8.24 22.51 -2.44
N LEU A 169 -8.97 21.65 -3.14
CA LEU A 169 -9.88 20.69 -2.53
C LEU A 169 -9.14 19.37 -2.38
N ILE A 170 -8.92 18.94 -1.15
CA ILE A 170 -8.10 17.77 -0.85
C ILE A 170 -8.97 16.67 -0.31
N GLN A 171 -8.90 15.52 -0.96
CA GLN A 171 -9.73 14.38 -0.61
C GLN A 171 -8.85 13.18 -0.25
N PRO A 172 -8.66 12.89 1.05
CA PRO A 172 -7.86 11.75 1.47
C PRO A 172 -8.58 10.44 1.10
N TRP A 173 -7.80 9.50 0.59
CA TRP A 173 -8.28 8.15 0.29
C TRP A 173 -7.90 7.19 1.42
N ASP A 174 -8.92 6.64 2.10
CA ASP A 174 -8.75 5.61 3.11
C ASP A 174 -8.95 4.22 2.47
N TRP A 175 -7.83 3.54 2.28
CA TRP A 175 -7.81 2.21 1.69
C TRP A 175 -8.39 1.12 2.59
N ASN A 176 -8.48 1.35 3.91
CA ASN A 176 -9.05 0.35 4.82
C ASN A 176 -10.53 0.08 4.52
N ILE A 177 -11.21 1.04 3.91
CA ILE A 177 -12.63 0.97 3.58
C ILE A 177 -12.89 1.08 2.06
N GLU A 178 -11.84 1.10 1.22
CA GLU A 178 -11.92 1.43 -0.22
C GLU A 178 -12.85 2.62 -0.47
N GLY A 179 -12.76 3.59 0.43
CA GLY A 179 -13.80 4.56 0.65
C GLY A 179 -13.20 5.93 0.80
N TRP A 180 -13.97 6.91 0.36
CA TRP A 180 -13.66 8.30 0.64
C TRP A 180 -13.78 8.50 2.16
N ALA A 181 -12.67 8.87 2.81
CA ALA A 181 -12.76 9.42 4.15
C ALA A 181 -13.68 10.64 4.05
N LYS A 182 -14.79 10.62 4.81
CA LYS A 182 -15.92 11.56 4.71
C LYS A 182 -15.44 12.99 4.44
N TYR A 183 -15.60 13.46 3.20
CA TYR A 183 -15.52 14.86 2.73
C TYR A 183 -14.74 15.84 3.63
N GLY A 184 -13.50 15.49 3.99
CA GLY A 184 -12.60 16.41 4.65
C GLY A 184 -12.05 17.34 3.59
N ILE A 185 -12.89 18.22 3.02
CA ILE A 185 -12.41 19.28 2.13
C ILE A 185 -11.49 20.17 2.97
N VAL A 186 -10.19 19.90 2.91
CA VAL A 186 -9.19 20.83 3.41
C VAL A 186 -9.14 21.95 2.37
N ARG A 187 -9.71 23.11 2.69
CA ARG A 187 -9.41 24.32 1.93
C ARG A 187 -8.08 24.83 2.43
N SER A 188 -7.01 24.54 1.70
CA SER A 188 -5.78 25.29 1.85
C SER A 188 -5.89 26.50 0.94
N GLU A 189 -6.04 27.70 1.52
CA GLU A 189 -5.92 28.97 0.80
C GLU A 189 -4.45 29.19 0.47
N VAL A 190 -3.96 28.50 -0.57
CA VAL A 190 -2.57 28.61 -1.01
C VAL A 190 -2.44 29.88 -1.83
N PHE A 191 -2.26 31.02 -1.15
CA PHE A 191 -2.03 32.30 -1.82
C PHE A 191 -0.66 32.30 -2.52
N GLY A 192 -0.62 32.10 -3.85
CA GLY A 192 0.60 32.30 -4.63
C GLY A 192 0.64 31.56 -5.98
N GLU A 193 1.69 31.83 -6.75
CA GLU A 193 1.93 31.54 -8.18
C GLU A 193 1.44 30.19 -8.76
N PRO A 194 1.16 30.10 -10.08
CA PRO A 194 0.69 28.86 -10.70
C PRO A 194 1.56 27.65 -10.36
N LEU A 195 0.99 26.45 -10.30
CA LEU A 195 1.81 25.22 -10.32
C LEU A 195 2.65 25.26 -11.60
N GLU A 196 3.97 25.35 -11.45
CA GLU A 196 4.83 25.28 -12.62
C GLU A 196 4.85 23.83 -13.12
N PRO A 197 4.56 23.60 -14.41
CA PRO A 197 4.79 22.30 -14.99
C PRO A 197 6.30 22.02 -14.94
N HIS A 198 6.69 20.99 -14.20
CA HIS A 198 8.06 20.51 -14.17
C HIS A 198 8.10 19.14 -14.83
N CYS A 199 8.77 19.06 -15.99
CA CYS A 199 9.16 17.78 -16.56
C CYS A 199 10.28 17.17 -15.71
N LEU A 200 9.94 16.28 -14.79
CA LEU A 200 10.94 15.48 -14.07
C LEU A 200 10.98 14.05 -14.63
N LYS A 201 12.06 13.73 -15.36
CA LYS A 201 12.56 12.36 -15.49
C LYS A 201 13.29 12.01 -14.18
N VAL A 202 12.96 10.90 -13.53
CA VAL A 202 13.60 10.44 -12.26
C VAL A 202 14.33 9.15 -12.58
N PRO A 203 15.48 8.90 -11.92
CA PRO A 203 16.54 8.02 -12.40
C PRO A 203 16.14 6.54 -12.51
N GLU A 204 17.04 5.78 -13.14
CA GLU A 204 16.88 4.40 -13.61
C GLU A 204 16.43 3.37 -12.55
N ASP A 205 16.45 3.73 -11.26
CA ASP A 205 16.21 2.78 -10.17
C ASP A 205 14.92 3.06 -9.37
N GLY A 206 14.12 4.10 -9.72
CA GLY A 206 13.00 4.51 -8.88
C GLY A 206 12.34 5.86 -9.21
N ASP A 207 11.62 5.90 -10.34
CA ASP A 207 10.25 6.45 -10.48
C ASP A 207 9.92 7.96 -10.46
N PRO A 208 9.35 8.49 -11.58
CA PRO A 208 8.33 9.56 -11.48
C PRO A 208 7.40 9.73 -12.70
N GLU A 209 7.28 8.77 -13.62
CA GLU A 209 7.05 9.08 -15.06
C GLU A 209 5.69 9.71 -15.44
N GLY A 210 4.87 10.14 -14.46
CA GLY A 210 3.71 11.00 -14.68
C GLY A 210 3.67 12.27 -13.81
N ILE A 211 4.72 12.59 -13.07
CA ILE A 211 4.79 13.83 -12.28
C ILE A 211 4.95 14.98 -13.26
N THR A 212 3.89 15.76 -13.41
CA THR A 212 3.87 16.92 -14.31
C THR A 212 4.12 18.21 -13.54
N HIS A 213 3.94 18.21 -12.21
CA HIS A 213 4.01 19.43 -11.39
C HIS A 213 4.66 19.14 -10.04
N ARG A 214 5.37 20.14 -9.50
CA ARG A 214 5.97 20.10 -8.16
C ARG A 214 5.35 21.20 -7.31
N MET A 215 4.99 20.88 -6.07
CA MET A 215 4.65 21.87 -5.06
C MET A 215 5.93 22.44 -4.44
N THR A 216 5.95 23.76 -4.24
CA THR A 216 7.03 24.42 -3.50
C THR A 216 6.97 24.02 -2.01
N GLY A 217 8.11 24.11 -1.30
CA GLY A 217 8.21 23.64 0.10
C GLY A 217 7.24 24.31 1.08
N LEU A 218 6.86 25.57 0.82
CA LEU A 218 5.85 26.27 1.62
C LEU A 218 4.47 25.62 1.47
N ARG A 219 4.09 25.21 0.24
CA ARG A 219 2.78 24.61 -0.05
C ARG A 219 2.63 23.21 0.51
N ALA A 220 3.68 22.40 0.37
CA ALA A 220 3.71 21.08 0.96
C ALA A 220 3.50 21.19 2.48
N ARG A 221 4.16 22.16 3.13
CA ARG A 221 4.02 22.41 4.56
C ARG A 221 2.64 22.93 4.96
N GLU A 222 2.07 23.90 4.24
CA GLU A 222 0.70 24.38 4.51
C GLU A 222 -0.32 23.24 4.42
N LEU A 223 -0.10 22.32 3.47
CA LEU A 223 -0.92 21.13 3.36
C LEU A 223 -0.69 20.14 4.50
N GLU A 224 0.57 19.87 4.87
CA GLU A 224 0.89 19.05 6.05
C GLU A 224 0.19 19.60 7.30
N GLU A 225 0.30 20.90 7.56
CA GLU A 225 -0.32 21.56 8.72
C GLU A 225 -1.86 21.45 8.68
N ALA A 226 -2.46 21.56 7.50
CA ALA A 226 -3.91 21.46 7.34
C ALA A 226 -4.42 20.01 7.45
N LEU A 227 -3.67 19.01 6.98
CA LEU A 227 -3.95 17.58 7.18
C LEU A 227 -3.77 17.17 8.65
N ASP A 228 -2.70 17.64 9.30
CA ASP A 228 -2.43 17.42 10.72
C ASP A 228 -3.53 18.05 11.59
N GLY A 229 -4.02 19.24 11.21
CA GLY A 229 -5.15 19.90 11.86
C GLY A 229 -6.45 19.08 11.83
N GLN A 230 -6.62 18.20 10.85
CA GLN A 230 -7.76 17.27 10.80
C GLN A 230 -7.56 16.02 11.67
N SER A 231 -6.36 15.80 12.24
CA SER A 231 -6.02 14.62 13.03
C SER A 231 -6.37 13.31 12.33
N LEU A 232 -6.20 13.26 11.00
CA LEU A 232 -6.42 12.04 10.22
C LEU A 232 -5.56 10.92 10.82
N ASP A 233 -6.22 9.87 11.29
CA ASP A 233 -5.62 8.72 11.99
C ASP A 233 -4.72 9.05 13.21
N GLY A 234 -4.83 10.26 13.77
CA GLY A 234 -4.04 10.70 14.93
C GLY A 234 -2.53 10.75 14.71
N ALA A 235 -2.07 10.70 13.46
CA ALA A 235 -0.67 10.74 13.07
C ALA A 235 -0.33 12.06 12.38
N LYS A 236 0.96 12.40 12.35
CA LYS A 236 1.44 13.52 11.53
C LYS A 236 1.58 13.09 10.08
N HIS A 237 1.48 14.04 9.17
CA HIS A 237 1.54 13.80 7.74
C HIS A 237 2.77 14.48 7.15
N MET A 238 3.38 13.80 6.19
CA MET A 238 4.36 14.37 5.27
C MET A 238 3.81 14.27 3.86
N VAL A 239 3.68 15.41 3.21
CA VAL A 239 3.19 15.50 1.83
C VAL A 239 4.37 15.38 0.88
N LEU A 240 4.28 14.42 -0.05
CA LEU A 240 5.27 14.36 -1.12
C LEU A 240 5.07 15.56 -2.05
N PRO A 241 6.14 16.32 -2.39
CA PRO A 241 6.03 17.57 -3.12
C PRO A 241 5.71 17.38 -4.61
N TYR A 242 5.31 16.18 -5.03
CA TYR A 242 5.15 15.80 -6.43
C TYR A 242 3.71 15.48 -6.74
N LEU A 243 3.20 16.07 -7.83
CA LEU A 243 1.81 15.95 -8.27
C LEU A 243 1.74 15.43 -9.71
N ARG A 244 0.75 14.56 -9.94
CA ARG A 244 0.39 14.04 -11.26
C ARG A 244 -0.87 14.74 -11.76
N TYR A 245 -0.81 15.35 -12.95
CA TYR A 245 -2.01 15.86 -13.62
C TYR A 245 -2.93 14.70 -14.03
N VAL A 246 -4.20 14.80 -13.67
CA VAL A 246 -5.23 13.79 -13.91
C VAL A 246 -6.12 14.18 -15.08
N GLY A 247 -6.43 15.47 -15.22
CA GLY A 247 -7.35 16.00 -16.22
C GLY A 247 -7.89 17.36 -15.80
N ASN A 248 -8.77 17.94 -16.60
CA ASN A 248 -9.52 19.13 -16.21
C ASN A 248 -10.75 18.77 -15.36
N GLY A 249 -11.38 19.76 -14.73
CA GLY A 249 -12.54 19.53 -13.87
C GLY A 249 -13.67 18.76 -14.55
N THR A 250 -14.03 19.12 -15.78
CA THR A 250 -15.08 18.45 -16.56
C THR A 250 -14.74 16.99 -16.85
N GLU A 251 -13.50 16.69 -17.25
CA GLU A 251 -13.01 15.33 -17.46
C GLU A 251 -13.07 14.48 -16.19
N CYS A 252 -12.87 15.13 -15.03
CA CYS A 252 -12.96 14.50 -13.72
C CYS A 252 -14.40 14.49 -13.14
N GLY A 253 -15.40 14.95 -13.91
CA GLY A 253 -16.80 15.00 -13.50
C GLY A 253 -17.16 16.13 -12.53
N LEU A 254 -16.23 17.05 -12.26
CA LEU A 254 -16.48 18.23 -11.42
C LEU A 254 -17.41 19.20 -12.15
N ASN A 255 -18.51 19.58 -11.50
CA ASN A 255 -19.44 20.57 -12.03
C ASN A 255 -19.00 21.99 -11.62
N LEU A 256 -17.89 22.45 -12.19
CA LEU A 256 -17.34 23.78 -11.97
C LEU A 256 -17.67 24.68 -13.17
N ASN A 257 -18.21 25.87 -12.90
CA ASN A 257 -18.61 26.84 -13.94
C ASN A 257 -17.41 27.62 -14.54
N HIS A 258 -16.21 27.05 -14.48
CA HIS A 258 -14.94 27.64 -14.93
C HIS A 258 -13.88 26.55 -15.22
N PRO A 259 -12.82 26.88 -15.97
CA PRO A 259 -11.67 25.99 -16.13
C PRO A 259 -11.04 25.67 -14.78
N SER A 260 -10.62 24.41 -14.62
CA SER A 260 -9.95 23.90 -13.44
C SER A 260 -9.05 22.72 -13.84
N SER A 261 -7.95 22.57 -13.13
CA SER A 261 -7.00 21.47 -13.32
C SER A 261 -7.04 20.56 -12.10
N VAL A 262 -6.99 19.24 -12.34
CA VAL A 262 -7.08 18.23 -11.29
C VAL A 262 -5.77 17.46 -11.21
N TYR A 263 -5.27 17.29 -9.99
CA TYR A 263 -4.00 16.67 -9.68
C TYR A 263 -4.18 15.57 -8.64
N GLU A 264 -3.26 14.59 -8.63
CA GLU A 264 -3.14 13.55 -7.63
C GLU A 264 -1.77 13.67 -6.94
N GLY A 265 -1.75 13.56 -5.61
CA GLY A 265 -0.54 13.54 -4.79
C GLY A 265 -0.55 12.42 -3.74
N GLU A 266 0.59 12.23 -3.09
CA GLU A 266 0.79 11.19 -2.07
C GLU A 266 1.13 11.81 -0.70
N ILE A 267 0.61 11.19 0.36
CA ILE A 267 0.86 11.54 1.76
C ILE A 267 1.48 10.31 2.45
N ARG A 268 2.45 10.55 3.32
CA ARG A 268 3.02 9.53 4.21
C ARG A 268 2.70 9.91 5.65
N TYR A 269 2.31 8.93 6.45
CA TYR A 269 2.24 9.12 7.91
C TYR A 269 3.66 9.16 8.49
N VAL A 270 3.85 10.01 9.51
CA VAL A 270 5.09 10.23 10.26
C VAL A 270 4.90 9.84 11.71
#